data_AF-S6D4W7-F1
#
_entry.id   AF-S6D4W7-F1
#
_cell.length_a   1.000
_cell.length_b   1.000
_cell.length_c   1.000
_cell.angle_alpha   90.00
_cell.angle_beta   90.00
_cell.angle_gamma   90.00
#
_symmetry.space_group_name_H-M   'P 1'
#
loop_
_entity.id
_entity.type
_entity.pdbx_description
1 polymer ?
#
loop_
_entity_poly.entity_id
_entity_poly.type
_entity_poly.pdbx_seq_one_letter_code
_entity_poly.pdbx_strand_id
1 'polypeptide(L)'
;MEVKYVAIHHRELDTYILVPKQWPKRANSLFLTLADQIIAQFNEVSPVVRMCDIPTRLICRVDDSGFYYIFNKVSIEEMIGIFVYNIVVPDGNEDIEVEIFSGQYLNRISWPDDGTLRAIPQSPSVSCYMLQS
;
A
#
# COMPACT_ATOMS: atom_id res chain seq x y z
N MET A 1 -17.79 11.99 1.19
CA MET A 1 -18.30 10.62 0.99
C MET A 1 -17.70 9.76 2.09
N GLU A 2 -18.52 9.09 2.88
CA GLU A 2 -18.08 8.24 3.99
C GLU A 2 -17.41 6.96 3.45
N VAL A 3 -16.21 6.64 3.92
CA VAL A 3 -15.49 5.42 3.54
C VAL A 3 -16.01 4.28 4.41
N LYS A 4 -16.57 3.24 3.77
CA LYS A 4 -16.96 2.01 4.47
C LYS A 4 -15.73 1.11 4.57
N TYR A 5 -15.60 0.40 5.67
CA TYR A 5 -14.50 -0.52 5.92
C TYR A 5 -14.98 -1.97 5.98
N VAL A 6 -14.07 -2.91 5.68
CA VAL A 6 -14.25 -4.34 5.92
C VAL A 6 -13.11 -4.84 6.80
N ALA A 7 -13.43 -5.76 7.71
CA ALA A 7 -12.44 -6.33 8.62
C ALA A 7 -11.80 -7.59 8.01
N ILE A 8 -10.47 -7.65 8.05
CA ILE A 8 -9.68 -8.83 7.73
C ILE A 8 -9.01 -9.29 9.02
N HIS A 9 -9.16 -10.57 9.36
CA HIS A 9 -8.55 -11.13 10.56
C HIS A 9 -7.05 -11.36 10.36
N HIS A 10 -6.24 -10.75 11.21
CA HIS A 10 -4.79 -10.89 11.27
C HIS A 10 -4.42 -11.98 12.28
N ARG A 11 -4.17 -13.20 11.78
CA ARG A 11 -3.99 -14.37 12.63
C ARG A 11 -2.80 -14.27 13.59
N GLU A 12 -1.69 -13.68 13.16
CA GLU A 12 -0.47 -13.62 13.97
C GLU A 12 -0.56 -12.60 15.12
N LEU A 13 -1.35 -11.55 14.93
CA LEU A 13 -1.53 -10.48 15.92
C LEU A 13 -2.83 -10.64 16.70
N ASP A 14 -3.62 -11.67 16.40
CA ASP A 14 -4.95 -11.96 16.95
C ASP A 14 -5.86 -10.72 16.99
N THR A 15 -5.86 -9.95 15.90
CA THR A 15 -6.62 -8.70 15.77
C THR A 15 -7.18 -8.53 14.36
N TYR A 16 -7.90 -7.43 14.12
CA TYR A 16 -8.44 -7.08 12.82
C TYR A 16 -7.67 -5.93 12.18
N ILE A 17 -7.54 -6.02 10.85
CA ILE A 17 -7.16 -4.89 10.00
C ILE A 17 -8.39 -4.45 9.23
N LEU A 18 -8.78 -3.19 9.40
CA LEU A 18 -9.86 -2.56 8.67
C LEU A 18 -9.31 -1.96 7.37
N VAL A 19 -9.80 -2.42 6.24
CA VAL A 19 -9.45 -1.90 4.90
C VAL A 19 -10.67 -1.25 4.23
N PRO A 20 -10.49 -0.24 3.36
CA PRO A 20 -11.61 0.34 2.60
C PRO A 20 -12.38 -0.73 1.80
N LYS A 21 -13.70 -0.71 1.86
CA LYS A 21 -14.58 -1.68 1.17
C LYS A 21 -14.41 -1.67 -0.35
N GLN A 22 -13.96 -0.53 -0.91
CA GLN A 22 -13.69 -0.37 -2.33
C GLN A 22 -12.45 -1.13 -2.79
N TRP A 23 -11.60 -1.56 -1.85
CA TRP A 23 -10.40 -2.30 -2.18
C TRP A 23 -10.73 -3.72 -2.69
N PRO A 24 -10.02 -4.20 -3.71
CA PRO A 24 -10.30 -5.49 -4.33
C PRO A 24 -9.92 -6.65 -3.40
N LYS A 25 -10.86 -7.56 -3.14
CA LYS A 25 -10.69 -8.70 -2.21
C LYS A 25 -9.51 -9.61 -2.54
N ARG A 26 -9.16 -9.75 -3.81
CA ARG A 26 -8.01 -10.55 -4.28
C ARG A 26 -6.67 -10.05 -3.73
N ALA A 27 -6.57 -8.78 -3.37
CA ALA A 27 -5.36 -8.22 -2.79
C ALA A 27 -5.33 -8.34 -1.24
N ASN A 28 -6.25 -9.09 -0.63
CA ASN A 28 -6.27 -9.30 0.83
C ASN A 28 -4.95 -9.85 1.38
N SER A 29 -4.32 -10.81 0.69
CA SER A 29 -3.02 -11.36 1.10
C SER A 29 -1.93 -10.28 1.07
N LEU A 30 -1.89 -9.48 0.00
CA LEU A 30 -1.01 -8.32 -0.11
C LEU A 30 -1.27 -7.30 1.01
N PHE A 31 -2.52 -7.02 1.37
CA PHE A 31 -2.83 -6.07 2.45
C PHE A 31 -2.27 -6.52 3.80
N LEU A 32 -2.39 -7.82 4.09
CA LEU A 32 -1.84 -8.40 5.31
C LEU A 32 -0.31 -8.28 5.31
N THR A 33 0.35 -8.68 4.22
CA THR A 33 1.82 -8.59 4.15
C THR A 33 2.33 -7.15 4.20
N LEU A 34 1.65 -6.21 3.56
CA LEU A 34 1.99 -4.79 3.66
C LEU A 34 1.80 -4.28 5.09
N ALA A 35 0.74 -4.69 5.77
CA ALA A 35 0.55 -4.33 7.16
C ALA A 35 1.67 -4.85 8.05
N ASP A 36 2.07 -6.11 7.90
CA ASP A 36 3.20 -6.71 8.63
C ASP A 36 4.49 -5.92 8.41
N GLN A 37 4.81 -5.59 7.15
CA GLN A 37 5.98 -4.80 6.81
C GLN A 37 5.93 -3.40 7.43
N ILE A 38 4.77 -2.74 7.37
CA ILE A 38 4.60 -1.39 7.92
C ILE A 38 4.76 -1.42 9.44
N ILE A 39 4.11 -2.36 10.12
CA ILE A 39 4.18 -2.53 11.57
C ILE A 39 5.61 -2.82 12.02
N ALA A 40 6.32 -3.68 11.30
CA ALA A 40 7.68 -4.07 11.64
C ALA A 40 8.72 -2.96 11.39
N GLN A 41 8.54 -2.14 10.36
CA GLN A 41 9.60 -1.25 9.86
C GLN A 41 9.38 0.23 10.15
N PHE A 42 8.14 0.70 10.24
CA PHE A 42 7.83 2.13 10.08
C PHE A 42 7.21 2.81 11.29
N ASN A 43 7.22 2.19 12.49
CA ASN A 43 6.75 2.71 13.79
C ASN A 43 6.06 4.11 13.79
N GLU A 44 6.81 5.20 13.52
CA GLU A 44 6.31 6.60 13.54
C GLU A 44 6.05 7.24 12.15
N VAL A 45 6.61 6.69 11.06
CA VAL A 45 6.50 7.23 9.69
C VAL A 45 5.86 6.21 8.76
N SER A 46 4.63 5.78 9.10
CA SER A 46 3.90 4.85 8.26
C SER A 46 3.73 5.43 6.85
N PRO A 47 4.18 4.72 5.80
CA PRO A 47 3.98 5.15 4.42
C PRO A 47 2.49 5.20 4.07
N VAL A 48 2.17 5.95 3.01
CA VAL A 48 0.82 6.01 2.46
C VAL A 48 0.65 4.90 1.44
N VAL A 49 -0.35 4.05 1.61
CA VAL A 49 -0.78 3.06 0.62
C VAL A 49 -1.94 3.65 -0.18
N ARG A 50 -1.75 3.83 -1.49
CA ARG A 50 -2.77 4.27 -2.43
C ARG A 50 -3.16 3.12 -3.33
N MET A 51 -4.45 2.79 -3.33
CA MET A 51 -5.03 1.80 -4.21
C MET A 51 -6.45 2.19 -4.58
N CYS A 52 -6.84 1.94 -5.83
CA CYS A 52 -8.13 2.38 -6.40
C CYS A 52 -8.38 3.89 -6.16
N ASP A 53 -7.32 4.71 -6.26
CA ASP A 53 -7.33 6.15 -5.97
C ASP A 53 -7.72 6.55 -4.54
N ILE A 54 -7.67 5.61 -3.59
CA ILE A 54 -7.91 5.86 -2.18
C ILE A 54 -6.56 5.82 -1.44
N PRO A 55 -5.97 6.98 -1.10
CA PRO A 55 -4.76 7.04 -0.29
C PRO A 55 -5.12 6.77 1.17
N THR A 56 -4.39 5.85 1.79
CA THR A 56 -4.59 5.43 3.17
C THR A 56 -3.28 5.33 3.91
N ARG A 57 -3.32 5.47 5.23
CA ARG A 57 -2.20 5.19 6.13
C ARG A 57 -2.65 4.15 7.15
N LEU A 58 -1.77 3.19 7.45
CA LEU A 58 -2.03 2.24 8.52
C LEU A 58 -1.90 2.94 9.87
N ILE A 59 -2.93 2.86 10.69
CA ILE A 59 -2.98 3.46 12.02
C ILE A 59 -3.41 2.38 13.01
N CYS A 60 -2.72 2.29 14.14
CA CYS A 60 -3.16 1.50 15.28
C CYS A 60 -4.18 2.32 16.09
N ARG A 61 -5.31 1.71 16.41
CA ARG A 61 -6.34 2.27 17.28
C ARG A 61 -6.47 1.37 18.50
N VAL A 62 -6.67 1.99 19.66
CA VAL A 62 -6.91 1.30 20.93
C VAL A 62 -8.25 1.76 21.44
N ASP A 63 -9.09 0.81 21.85
CA ASP A 63 -10.39 1.04 22.48
C ASP A 63 -10.61 0.06 23.65
N ASP A 64 -11.80 0.10 24.25
CA ASP A 64 -12.14 -0.73 25.41
C ASP A 64 -12.11 -2.24 25.11
N SER A 65 -12.16 -2.64 23.83
CA SER A 65 -12.12 -4.04 23.38
C SER A 65 -10.72 -4.53 23.02
N GLY A 66 -9.72 -3.65 23.03
CA GLY A 66 -8.33 -3.97 22.74
C GLY A 66 -7.73 -3.01 21.73
N PHE A 67 -6.98 -3.54 20.76
CA PHE A 67 -6.40 -2.76 19.68
C PHE A 67 -6.74 -3.37 18.32
N TYR A 68 -6.82 -2.53 17.30
CA TYR A 68 -6.99 -2.91 15.91
C TYR A 68 -6.23 -1.97 14.98
N TYR A 69 -5.96 -2.44 13.77
CA TYR A 69 -5.35 -1.60 12.75
C TYR A 69 -6.38 -1.16 11.72
N ILE A 70 -6.18 0.03 11.16
CA ILE A 70 -7.03 0.57 10.09
C ILE A 70 -6.17 1.26 9.03
N PHE A 71 -6.41 0.92 7.76
CA PHE A 71 -5.94 1.71 6.63
C PHE A 71 -6.85 2.93 6.48
N ASN A 72 -6.59 3.94 7.31
CA ASN A 72 -7.40 5.14 7.37
C ASN A 72 -7.10 6.05 6.18
N LYS A 73 -8.15 6.58 5.54
CA LYS A 73 -7.98 7.53 4.44
C LYS A 73 -7.22 8.78 4.89
N VAL A 74 -6.31 9.27 4.05
CA VAL A 74 -5.57 10.53 4.25
C VAL A 74 -5.92 11.55 3.17
N SER A 75 -5.75 12.84 3.46
CA SER A 75 -5.90 13.92 2.46
C SER A 75 -4.69 13.97 1.51
N ILE A 76 -4.85 14.65 0.37
CA ILE A 76 -3.74 14.88 -0.56
C ILE A 76 -2.67 15.77 0.07
N GLU A 77 -3.05 16.73 0.92
CA GLU A 77 -2.10 17.61 1.61
C GLU A 77 -1.22 16.80 2.57
N GLU A 78 -1.79 15.80 3.24
CA GLU A 78 -1.07 14.87 4.11
C GLU A 78 -0.11 13.96 3.36
N MET A 79 -0.13 13.91 2.02
CA MET A 79 0.78 13.10 1.21
C MET A 79 2.04 13.86 0.76
N ILE A 80 2.09 15.19 0.93
CA ILE A 80 3.21 16.01 0.45
C ILE A 80 4.49 15.63 1.20
N GLY A 81 5.51 15.19 0.47
CA GLY A 81 6.82 14.84 1.02
C GLY A 81 6.90 13.48 1.70
N ILE A 82 5.90 12.60 1.51
CA ILE A 82 5.82 11.29 2.16
C ILE A 82 5.98 10.15 1.14
N PHE A 83 6.49 9.01 1.60
CA PHE A 83 6.56 7.77 0.83
C PHE A 83 5.16 7.25 0.49
N VAL A 84 4.92 6.98 -0.80
CA VAL A 84 3.63 6.46 -1.28
C VAL A 84 3.84 5.13 -2.00
N TYR A 85 3.16 4.08 -1.53
CA TYR A 85 2.98 2.82 -2.24
C TYR A 85 1.73 2.93 -3.12
N ASN A 86 1.92 3.07 -4.43
CA ASN A 86 0.85 3.00 -5.41
C ASN A 86 0.66 1.54 -5.84
N ILE A 87 -0.53 1.00 -5.62
CA ILE A 87 -0.85 -0.40 -5.91
C ILE A 87 -1.88 -0.44 -7.02
N VAL A 88 -1.55 -1.17 -8.09
CA VAL A 88 -2.43 -1.42 -9.24
C VAL A 88 -2.83 -2.88 -9.21
N VAL A 89 -4.14 -3.12 -9.08
CA VAL A 89 -4.72 -4.46 -8.98
C VAL A 89 -5.55 -4.73 -10.25
N PRO A 90 -4.99 -5.41 -11.27
CA PRO A 90 -5.64 -5.59 -12.58
C PRO A 90 -6.69 -6.71 -12.60
N ASP A 91 -7.99 -6.47 -12.81
CA ASP A 91 -9.14 -7.41 -12.67
C ASP A 91 -8.98 -8.92 -13.06
N GLY A 92 -8.04 -9.32 -13.92
CA GLY A 92 -7.73 -10.72 -14.27
C GLY A 92 -6.73 -11.44 -13.34
N ASN A 93 -6.13 -12.54 -13.79
CA ASN A 93 -5.11 -13.30 -13.06
C ASN A 93 -3.69 -12.72 -13.24
N GLU A 94 -3.62 -11.44 -13.56
CA GLU A 94 -2.37 -10.71 -13.73
C GLU A 94 -1.81 -10.33 -12.35
N ASP A 95 -0.48 -10.35 -12.25
CA ASP A 95 0.21 -9.97 -11.02
C ASP A 95 -0.18 -8.55 -10.58
N ILE A 96 -0.24 -8.33 -9.27
CA ILE A 96 -0.46 -7.01 -8.72
C ILE A 96 0.83 -6.20 -8.82
N GLU A 97 0.78 -5.01 -9.41
CA GLU A 97 1.93 -4.12 -9.47
C GLU A 97 1.95 -3.18 -8.26
N VAL A 98 3.10 -3.10 -7.60
CA VAL A 98 3.36 -2.16 -6.51
C VAL A 98 4.47 -1.22 -6.94
N GLU A 99 4.13 0.05 -7.08
CA GLU A 99 5.03 1.14 -7.38
C GLU A 99 5.31 1.96 -6.12
N ILE A 100 6.57 2.05 -5.73
CA ILE A 100 7.02 2.79 -4.55
C ILE A 100 7.56 4.14 -5.01
N PHE A 101 6.92 5.23 -4.58
CA PHE A 101 7.32 6.60 -4.88
C PHE A 101 7.91 7.27 -3.64
N SER A 102 9.15 7.75 -3.75
CA SER A 102 9.78 8.59 -2.73
C SER A 102 10.70 9.65 -3.32
N GLY A 103 10.14 10.82 -3.62
CA GLY A 103 10.88 11.88 -4.31
C GLY A 103 11.38 11.41 -5.67
N GLN A 104 12.69 11.15 -5.78
CA GLN A 104 13.33 10.66 -7.02
C GLN A 104 13.44 9.13 -7.10
N TYR A 105 13.11 8.40 -6.02
CA TYR A 105 13.19 6.94 -6.00
C TYR A 105 11.87 6.33 -6.49
N LEU A 106 11.98 5.55 -7.56
CA LEU A 106 10.91 4.71 -8.11
C LEU A 106 11.38 3.27 -7.96
N ASN A 107 10.66 2.43 -7.22
CA ASN A 107 10.88 0.99 -7.25
C ASN A 107 9.60 0.29 -7.67
N ARG A 108 9.69 -0.74 -8.52
CA ARG A 108 8.53 -1.48 -9.01
C ARG A 108 8.66 -2.94 -8.64
N ILE A 109 7.62 -3.46 -8.01
CA ILE A 109 7.53 -4.84 -7.53
C ILE A 109 6.30 -5.48 -8.17
N SER A 110 6.46 -6.69 -8.68
CA SER A 110 5.37 -7.57 -9.07
C SER A 110 5.01 -8.47 -7.88
N TRP A 111 3.72 -8.54 -7.59
CA TRP A 111 3.15 -9.39 -6.55
C TRP A 111 2.24 -10.44 -7.21
N PRO A 112 2.79 -11.60 -7.59
CA PRO A 112 2.03 -12.75 -8.05
C PRO A 112 1.08 -13.30 -6.98
N ASP A 113 0.04 -14.00 -7.42
CA ASP A 113 -0.96 -14.67 -6.56
C ASP A 113 -0.33 -15.73 -5.62
N ASP A 114 0.87 -16.23 -5.94
CA ASP A 114 1.62 -17.17 -5.10
C ASP A 114 2.32 -16.51 -3.89
N GLY A 115 2.24 -15.19 -3.77
CA GLY A 115 2.82 -14.41 -2.67
C GLY A 115 4.34 -14.23 -2.76
N THR A 116 4.98 -14.61 -3.87
CA THR A 116 6.43 -14.43 -4.06
C THR A 116 6.76 -13.04 -4.58
N LEU A 117 7.50 -12.26 -3.80
CA LEU A 117 7.97 -10.94 -4.23
C LEU A 117 8.92 -11.04 -5.43
N ARG A 118 8.59 -10.38 -6.55
CA ARG A 118 9.48 -10.27 -7.71
C ARG A 118 9.78 -8.80 -7.99
N ALA A 119 11.04 -8.41 -7.93
CA ALA A 119 11.44 -7.07 -8.40
C ALA A 119 11.20 -6.99 -9.91
N ILE A 120 10.51 -5.96 -10.37
CA ILE A 120 10.40 -5.68 -11.80
C ILE A 120 11.68 -4.95 -12.20
N PRO A 121 12.52 -5.51 -13.10
CA PRO A 121 13.74 -4.84 -13.51
C PRO A 121 13.39 -3.48 -14.12
N GLN A 122 13.99 -2.42 -13.56
CA GLN A 122 13.92 -1.10 -14.15
C GLN A 122 14.57 -1.17 -15.54
N SER A 123 13.78 -0.95 -16.59
CA SER A 123 14.40 -0.49 -17.84
C SER A 123 15.00 0.88 -17.54
N PRO A 124 16.27 1.15 -17.88
CA PRO A 124 16.80 2.48 -17.74
C PRO A 124 15.91 3.41 -18.56
N SER A 125 15.20 4.30 -17.88
CA SER A 125 14.51 5.40 -18.52
C SER A 125 15.56 6.13 -19.34
N VAL A 126 15.46 6.02 -20.67
CA VAL A 126 16.24 6.81 -21.60
C VAL A 126 15.80 8.25 -21.40
N SER A 127 16.45 8.92 -20.44
CA SER A 127 16.39 10.35 -20.25
C SER A 127 17.25 10.99 -21.33
N CYS A 128 16.76 10.98 -22.57
CA CYS A 128 17.29 11.86 -23.60
C CYS A 128 16.81 13.29 -23.30
N TYR A 129 17.53 13.98 -22.41
CA TYR A 129 17.63 15.43 -22.52
C TYR A 129 18.37 15.73 -23.82
N MET A 130 17.64 16.04 -24.89
CA MET A 130 18.23 16.81 -25.98
C MET A 130 18.27 18.26 -25.53
N LEU A 131 19.34 18.60 -24.81
CA LEU A 131 19.91 19.95 -24.81
C LEU A 131 20.51 20.19 -26.20
N GLN A 132 20.12 21.30 -26.83
CA GLN A 132 20.86 22.10 -27.82
C GLN A 132 19.86 23.08 -28.43
N SER A 133 20.07 24.38 -28.56
CA SER A 133 21.04 25.38 -28.07
C SER A 133 20.41 26.74 -28.41
#